data_AF-A0AAN9P7Q0-F1
#
_entry.id   AF-A0AAN9P7Q0-F1
#
_cell.length_a   1.000
_cell.length_b   1.000
_cell.length_c   1.000
_cell.angle_alpha   90.00
_cell.angle_beta   90.00
_cell.angle_gamma   90.00
#
_symmetry.space_group_name_H-M   'P 1'
#
loop_
_entity.id
_entity.type
_entity.pdbx_description
1 polymer ?
#
loop_
_entity_poly.entity_id
_entity_poly.type
_entity_poly.pdbx_seq_one_letter_code
_entity_poly.pdbx_strand_id
1 'polypeptide(L)'
;MEAADVDGNRSIDYIEFISATMHRHRLERDEHLYKAFQYFDKDSSWCNYEAVVAEVDRILRPEGTLIVRDTVEAISALEGLVKSMHWEVCMSSSKDNEGLFSVQKSMWRPKELETVEYAMVG
;
A
#
# COMPACT_ATOMS: atom_id res chain seq x y z
N MET A 1 9.65 1.29 30.35
CA MET A 1 10.73 1.30 29.35
C MET A 1 11.23 -0.12 29.09
N GLU A 2 11.38 -0.96 30.12
CA GLU A 2 11.76 -2.39 30.02
C GLU A 2 10.73 -3.37 29.41
N ALA A 3 9.53 -2.92 28.98
CA ALA A 3 8.51 -3.85 28.47
C ALA A 3 8.47 -3.95 26.94
N ALA A 4 9.16 -3.06 26.23
CA ALA A 4 9.18 -2.97 24.77
C ALA A 4 10.56 -3.23 24.15
N ASP A 5 11.62 -2.97 24.92
CA ASP A 5 13.01 -3.24 24.58
C ASP A 5 13.32 -4.72 24.92
N VAL A 6 13.21 -5.57 23.92
CA VAL A 6 13.33 -7.04 24.01
C VAL A 6 14.78 -7.48 23.93
N ASP A 7 15.62 -6.74 23.22
CA ASP A 7 17.04 -7.07 23.05
C ASP A 7 17.96 -6.41 24.11
N GLY A 8 17.41 -5.49 24.92
CA GLY A 8 18.11 -4.84 26.03
C GLY A 8 19.14 -3.82 25.58
N ASN A 9 19.07 -3.34 24.34
CA ASN A 9 20.00 -2.38 23.77
C ASN A 9 19.76 -0.93 24.25
N ARG A 10 18.71 -0.70 25.06
CA ARG A 10 18.29 0.60 25.64
C ARG A 10 17.77 1.59 24.60
N SER A 11 17.52 1.14 23.39
CA SER A 11 16.79 1.84 22.34
C SER A 11 15.57 1.02 21.96
N ILE A 12 14.58 1.64 21.34
CA ILE A 12 13.40 0.91 20.84
C ILE A 12 13.49 0.95 19.33
N ASP A 13 13.74 -0.20 18.73
CA ASP A 13 13.78 -0.32 17.28
C ASP A 13 12.37 -0.32 16.66
N TYR A 14 12.30 -0.24 15.34
CA TYR A 14 11.03 -0.17 14.63
C TYR A 14 10.15 -1.42 14.86
N ILE A 15 10.76 -2.61 14.95
CA ILE A 15 10.06 -3.87 15.19
C ILE A 15 9.55 -3.93 16.63
N GLU A 16 10.35 -3.46 17.59
CA GLU A 16 9.96 -3.34 19.00
C GLU A 16 8.85 -2.31 19.20
N PHE A 17 8.89 -1.17 18.50
CA PHE A 17 7.85 -0.16 18.54
C PHE A 17 6.53 -0.70 17.98
N ILE A 18 6.57 -1.38 16.83
CA ILE A 18 5.40 -2.01 16.23
C ILE A 18 4.89 -3.12 17.15
N SER A 19 5.75 -3.97 17.70
CA SER A 19 5.37 -5.03 18.63
C SER A 19 4.75 -4.50 19.92
N ALA A 20 5.27 -3.40 20.46
CA ALA A 20 4.75 -2.75 21.67
C ALA A 20 3.42 -2.02 21.45
N THR A 21 3.19 -1.49 20.25
CA THR A 21 1.96 -0.76 19.89
C THR A 21 0.90 -1.64 19.23
N MET A 22 1.28 -2.82 18.73
CA MET A 22 0.38 -3.86 18.21
C MET A 22 -0.37 -4.53 19.36
N HIS A 23 -1.52 -3.97 19.72
CA HIS A 23 -2.51 -4.66 20.53
C HIS A 23 -2.95 -5.96 19.82
N ARG A 24 -2.89 -7.08 20.55
CA ARG A 24 -3.09 -8.51 20.20
C ARG A 24 -4.37 -8.90 19.43
N HIS A 25 -5.11 -7.97 18.83
CA HIS A 25 -6.38 -8.22 18.14
C HIS A 25 -6.32 -8.13 16.60
N ARG A 26 -5.15 -8.15 15.95
CA ARG A 26 -5.08 -8.00 14.47
C ARG A 26 -4.16 -8.92 13.67
N LEU A 27 -3.44 -9.87 14.27
CA LEU A 27 -2.53 -10.75 13.52
C LEU A 27 -3.16 -12.07 13.00
N GLU A 28 -4.39 -12.43 13.40
CA GLU A 28 -5.12 -13.56 12.77
C GLU A 28 -5.63 -13.24 11.36
N ARG A 29 -5.34 -12.03 10.87
CA ARG A 29 -5.85 -11.52 9.61
C ARG A 29 -5.01 -11.91 8.40
N ASP A 30 -3.76 -12.36 8.56
CA ASP A 30 -2.88 -12.65 7.41
C ASP A 30 -3.35 -13.84 6.57
N GLU A 31 -3.80 -14.94 7.18
CA GLU A 31 -4.28 -16.10 6.41
C GLU A 31 -5.63 -15.81 5.74
N HIS A 32 -6.50 -15.04 6.43
CA HIS A 32 -7.80 -14.63 5.88
C HIS A 32 -7.64 -13.58 4.78
N LEU A 33 -6.70 -12.65 4.93
CA LEU A 33 -6.33 -11.70 3.90
C LEU A 33 -5.75 -12.46 2.71
N TYR A 34 -4.78 -13.34 2.92
CA TYR A 34 -4.18 -14.16 1.87
C TYR A 34 -5.22 -15.02 1.13
N LYS A 35 -6.16 -15.64 1.84
CA LYS A 35 -7.26 -16.40 1.22
C LYS A 35 -8.27 -15.51 0.50
N ALA A 36 -8.60 -14.33 1.04
CA ALA A 36 -9.43 -13.36 0.34
C ALA A 36 -8.72 -12.88 -0.92
N PHE A 37 -7.43 -12.62 -0.84
CA PHE A 37 -6.59 -12.26 -1.97
C PHE A 37 -6.56 -13.36 -3.05
N GLN A 38 -6.38 -14.63 -2.67
CA GLN A 38 -6.50 -15.77 -3.60
C GLN A 38 -7.91 -15.96 -4.17
N TYR A 39 -8.95 -15.55 -3.44
CA TYR A 39 -10.33 -15.59 -3.93
C TYR A 39 -10.59 -14.53 -5.02
N PHE A 40 -9.96 -13.37 -4.91
CA PHE A 40 -10.05 -12.31 -5.91
C PHE A 40 -9.09 -12.51 -7.09
N ASP A 41 -7.93 -13.14 -6.88
CA ASP A 41 -6.94 -13.45 -7.91
C ASP A 41 -7.20 -14.82 -8.56
N LYS A 42 -8.09 -14.86 -9.57
CA LYS A 42 -8.48 -16.09 -10.26
C LYS A 42 -7.49 -16.57 -11.32
N ASP A 43 -6.70 -15.66 -11.89
CA ASP A 43 -5.85 -15.94 -13.04
C ASP A 43 -4.35 -16.00 -12.70
N SER A 44 -3.96 -15.92 -11.42
CA SER A 44 -2.55 -16.03 -10.98
C SER A 44 -1.62 -15.04 -11.70
N SER A 45 -2.15 -13.93 -12.20
CA SER A 45 -1.42 -12.96 -13.04
C SER A 45 -0.82 -11.81 -12.22
N TRP A 46 -0.56 -12.05 -10.93
CA TRP A 46 -0.18 -11.07 -9.92
C TRP A 46 1.15 -10.33 -10.13
N CYS A 47 1.78 -10.45 -11.30
CA CYS A 47 2.93 -9.61 -11.67
C CYS A 47 2.54 -8.28 -12.32
N ASN A 48 1.25 -7.95 -12.51
CA ASN A 48 0.86 -6.62 -12.98
C ASN A 48 0.58 -5.68 -11.79
N TYR A 49 1.51 -4.77 -11.51
CA TYR A 49 1.37 -3.71 -10.50
C TYR A 49 0.07 -2.91 -10.67
N GLU A 50 -0.44 -2.76 -11.88
CA GLU A 50 -1.72 -2.08 -12.15
C GLU A 50 -2.90 -2.78 -11.47
N ALA A 51 -2.97 -4.11 -11.51
CA ALA A 51 -4.06 -4.87 -10.91
C ALA A 51 -4.01 -4.78 -9.38
N VAL A 52 -2.82 -4.89 -8.81
CA VAL A 52 -2.60 -4.71 -7.36
C VAL A 52 -3.03 -3.31 -6.94
N VAL A 53 -2.56 -2.29 -7.65
CA VAL A 53 -2.88 -0.88 -7.37
C VAL A 53 -4.39 -0.62 -7.50
N ALA A 54 -5.06 -1.21 -8.49
CA ALA A 54 -6.50 -1.08 -8.69
C ALA A 54 -7.30 -1.69 -7.53
N GLU A 55 -6.92 -2.88 -7.05
CA GLU A 55 -7.57 -3.50 -5.90
C GLU A 55 -7.29 -2.73 -4.60
N VAL A 56 -6.07 -2.21 -4.43
CA VAL A 56 -5.76 -1.32 -3.31
C VAL A 56 -6.57 -0.02 -3.40
N ASP A 57 -6.75 0.56 -4.60
CA ASP A 57 -7.62 1.74 -4.79
C ASP A 57 -9.06 1.44 -4.37
N ARG A 58 -9.60 0.28 -4.74
CA ARG A 58 -10.95 -0.14 -4.32
C ARG A 58 -11.10 -0.25 -2.80
N ILE A 59 -10.07 -0.73 -2.12
CA ILE A 59 -10.10 -0.97 -0.67
C ILE A 59 -9.83 0.31 0.13
N LEU A 60 -8.91 1.15 -0.33
CA LEU A 60 -8.52 2.37 0.38
C LEU A 60 -9.60 3.44 0.27
N ARG A 61 -10.06 3.89 1.43
CA ARG A 61 -10.80 5.14 1.56
C ARG A 61 -9.86 6.32 1.31
N PRO A 62 -10.40 7.50 0.90
CA PRO A 62 -9.58 8.71 0.83
C PRO A 62 -8.84 8.96 2.14
N GLU A 63 -7.64 9.53 2.03
CA GLU A 63 -6.65 9.70 3.11
C GLU A 63 -6.07 8.39 3.67
N GLY A 64 -6.49 7.23 3.16
CA GLY A 64 -5.87 5.95 3.47
C GLY A 64 -4.44 5.87 2.91
N THR A 65 -3.53 5.31 3.71
CA THR A 65 -2.11 5.17 3.35
C THR A 65 -1.80 3.74 2.92
N LEU A 66 -1.12 3.58 1.80
CA LEU A 66 -0.45 2.35 1.38
C LEU A 66 1.03 2.47 1.74
N ILE A 67 1.56 1.46 2.45
CA ILE A 67 2.99 1.35 2.77
C ILE A 67 3.50 0.08 2.11
N VAL A 68 4.55 0.21 1.29
CA VAL A 68 5.17 -0.89 0.55
C VAL A 68 6.65 -0.94 0.89
N ARG A 69 7.15 -2.13 1.21
CA ARG A 69 8.58 -2.41 1.34
C ARG A 69 8.95 -3.45 0.30
N ASP A 70 9.79 -3.08 -0.65
CA ASP A 70 10.16 -3.94 -1.77
C ASP A 70 11.48 -3.46 -2.38
N THR A 71 11.92 -4.06 -3.49
CA THR A 71 13.09 -3.58 -4.22
C THR A 71 12.86 -2.19 -4.80
N VAL A 72 13.96 -1.48 -5.05
CA VAL A 72 13.92 -0.12 -5.61
C VAL A 72 13.22 -0.09 -6.98
N GLU A 73 13.38 -1.14 -7.78
CA GLU A 73 12.75 -1.27 -9.10
C GLU A 73 11.23 -1.38 -8.99
N ALA A 74 10.73 -2.22 -8.07
CA ALA A 74 9.31 -2.38 -7.82
C ALA A 74 8.67 -1.07 -7.32
N ILE A 75 9.36 -0.38 -6.42
CA ILE A 75 8.91 0.92 -5.89
C ILE A 75 8.85 1.97 -6.99
N SER A 76 9.85 2.03 -7.87
CA SER A 76 9.85 2.98 -8.98
C SER A 76 8.69 2.74 -9.96
N ALA A 77 8.38 1.48 -10.26
CA ALA A 77 7.23 1.11 -11.09
C ALA A 77 5.90 1.53 -10.41
N LEU A 78 5.78 1.23 -9.12
CA LEU A 78 4.58 1.58 -8.33
C LEU A 78 4.38 3.09 -8.24
N GLU A 79 5.45 3.85 -8.05
CA GLU A 79 5.43 5.31 -7.95
C GLU A 79 4.85 5.97 -9.22
N GLY A 80 5.20 5.46 -10.40
CA GLY A 80 4.63 5.94 -11.66
C GLY A 80 3.11 5.76 -11.73
N LEU A 81 2.62 4.58 -11.33
CA LEU A 81 1.21 4.25 -11.34
C LEU A 81 0.42 5.10 -10.34
N VAL A 82 0.84 5.16 -9.08
CA VAL A 82 0.09 5.90 -8.05
C VAL A 82 0.09 7.41 -8.32
N LYS A 83 1.14 7.97 -8.94
CA LYS A 83 1.15 9.36 -9.40
C LYS A 83 0.13 9.60 -10.52
N SER A 84 -0.03 8.68 -11.46
CA SER A 84 -1.05 8.79 -12.52
C SER A 84 -2.49 8.76 -11.98
N MET A 85 -2.69 8.14 -10.81
CA MET A 85 -3.97 8.15 -10.09
C MET A 85 -4.16 9.37 -9.17
N HIS A 86 -3.25 10.35 -9.22
CA HIS A 86 -3.24 11.54 -8.35
C HIS A 86 -3.11 11.22 -6.86
N TRP A 87 -2.47 10.12 -6.48
CA TRP A 87 -2.13 9.86 -5.08
C TRP A 87 -0.90 10.67 -4.66
N GLU A 88 -0.80 10.97 -3.38
CA GLU A 88 0.28 11.76 -2.81
C GLU A 88 1.40 10.85 -2.32
N VAL A 89 2.63 11.11 -2.76
CA VAL A 89 3.80 10.40 -2.25
C VAL A 89 4.27 11.08 -0.97
N CYS A 90 4.20 10.36 0.15
CA CYS A 90 4.55 10.91 1.46
C CYS A 90 6.03 10.69 1.80
N MET A 91 6.58 9.50 1.47
CA MET A 91 7.97 9.16 1.79
C MET A 91 8.49 8.06 0.86
N SER A 92 9.73 8.21 0.40
CA SER A 92 10.51 7.18 -0.27
C SER A 92 11.91 7.16 0.34
N SER A 93 12.25 6.10 1.09
CA SER A 93 13.61 5.86 1.57
C SER A 93 14.13 4.56 0.97
N SER A 94 15.41 4.49 0.62
CA SER A 94 16.05 3.28 0.13
C SER A 94 17.34 3.03 0.89
N LYS A 95 17.54 1.78 1.32
CA LYS A 95 18.74 1.32 2.01
C LYS A 95 18.99 -0.14 1.64
N ASP A 96 20.22 -0.45 1.23
CA ASP A 96 20.65 -1.83 0.94
C ASP A 96 19.78 -2.56 -0.09
N ASN A 97 19.43 -1.88 -1.19
CA ASN A 97 18.63 -2.38 -2.32
C ASN A 97 17.15 -2.70 -2.04
N GLU A 98 16.70 -2.48 -0.80
CA GLU A 98 15.30 -2.43 -0.41
C GLU A 98 14.88 -0.99 -0.15
N GLY A 99 13.66 -0.65 -0.54
CA GLY A 99 13.06 0.65 -0.25
C GLY A 99 11.81 0.52 0.59
N LEU A 100 11.49 1.60 1.30
CA LEU A 100 10.21 1.82 1.95
C LEU A 100 9.51 2.98 1.23
N PHE A 101 8.32 2.70 0.74
CA PHE A 101 7.51 3.62 -0.04
C PHE A 101 6.15 3.80 0.64
N SER A 102 5.78 5.05 0.90
CA SER A 102 4.50 5.41 1.52
C SER A 102 3.76 6.40 0.65
N VAL A 103 2.51 6.07 0.33
CA VAL A 103 1.62 6.90 -0.49
C VAL A 103 0.26 7.00 0.14
N GLN A 104 -0.37 8.16 0.00
CA GLN A 104 -1.68 8.46 0.52
C GLN A 104 -2.66 8.68 -0.62
N LYS A 105 -3.80 7.98 -0.55
CA LYS A 105 -4.89 8.19 -1.50
C LYS A 105 -5.46 9.58 -1.29
N SER A 106 -5.40 10.41 -2.33
CA SER A 106 -5.93 11.76 -2.27
C SER A 106 -7.46 11.76 -2.32
N MET A 107 -8.04 12.92 -2.02
CA MET A 107 -9.46 13.21 -2.23
C MET A 107 -9.79 13.50 -3.71
N TRP A 108 -8.83 13.32 -4.63
CA TRP A 108 -8.99 13.69 -6.02
C TRP A 108 -10.17 12.96 -6.67
N ARG A 109 -10.93 13.73 -7.43
CA ARG A 109 -12.03 13.29 -8.31
C ARG A 109 -11.94 14.15 -9.57
N PRO A 110 -12.22 13.60 -10.76
CA PRO A 110 -12.39 14.41 -11.96
C PRO A 110 -13.43 15.49 -11.67
N LYS A 111 -13.08 16.76 -11.88
CA LYS A 111 -13.95 17.88 -11.48
C LYS A 111 -15.07 18.17 -12.47
N GLU A 112 -15.06 17.57 -13.65
CA GLU A 112 -16.13 17.71 -14.63
C GLU A 112 -16.35 16.37 -15.33
N LEU A 113 -17.63 16.09 -15.63
CA LEU A 113 -18.02 15.00 -16.51
C LEU A 113 -17.27 15.18 -17.84
N GLU A 114 -16.15 14.47 -18.01
CA GLU A 114 -15.72 14.09 -19.35
C GLU A 114 -16.81 13.13 -19.85
N THR A 115 -17.86 13.75 -20.40
CA THR A 115 -18.90 13.08 -21.16
C THR A 115 -18.12 12.41 -22.28
N VAL A 116 -17.84 11.12 -22.13
CA VAL A 116 -17.15 10.35 -23.16
C VAL A 116 -18.07 10.39 -24.37
N GLU A 117 -17.78 11.26 -25.33
CA GLU A 117 -18.61 11.47 -26.53
C GLU A 117 -18.80 10.20 -27.37
N TYR A 118 -18.08 9.12 -27.04
CA TYR A 118 -18.28 7.78 -27.60
C TYR A 118 -19.68 7.19 -27.35
N ALA A 119 -20.47 7.71 -26.41
CA ALA A 119 -21.82 7.21 -26.15
C ALA A 119 -22.94 7.92 -26.96
N MET A 120 -22.63 8.97 -27.74
CA MET A 120 -23.64 9.73 -28.50
C MET A 120 -23.48 9.67 -30.02
N VAL A 121 -22.76 8.67 -30.54
CA VAL A 121 -22.85 8.30 -31.97
C VAL A 121 -23.47 6.91 -32.05
N GLY A 122 -24.79 6.89 -32.07
CA GLY A 122 -25.64 5.75 -32.43
C GLY A 122 -26.78 6.24 -33.31
#